data_AF-A0A1V2AUB9-F1
#
_entry.id   AF-A0A1V2AUB9-F1
#
_cell.length_a   1.000
_cell.length_b   1.000
_cell.length_c   1.000
_cell.angle_alpha   90.00
_cell.angle_beta   90.00
_cell.angle_gamma   90.00
#
_symmetry.space_group_name_H-M   'P 1'
#
loop_
_entity.id
_entity.type
_entity.pdbx_description
1 polymer ?
#
loop_
_entity_poly.entity_id
_entity_poly.type
_entity_poly.pdbx_seq_one_letter_code
_entity_poly.pdbx_strand_id
1 'polypeptide(L)'
;KEHQLVIFTGGTGLSPRDVTPEALSPLLESRIPGIEEAIRNYGQQRLPYAMLSRTVAGTLGKSLVLALPGSTNGARESMDAVFPHVLHVFHILKGKNHDTL
;
A
#
# COMPACT_ATOMS: atom_id res chain seq x y z
N LYS A 1 22.98 0.82 2.89
CA LYS A 1 21.80 0.16 3.51
C LYS A 1 20.68 0.16 2.46
N GLU A 2 20.19 -1.01 2.08
CA GLU A 2 19.19 -1.18 1.02
C GLU A 2 17.82 -0.63 1.42
N HIS A 3 17.10 -0.11 0.44
CA HIS A 3 15.68 0.23 0.58
C HIS A 3 14.87 -1.05 0.45
N GLN A 4 13.84 -1.21 1.25
CA GLN A 4 13.04 -2.44 1.24
C GLN A 4 11.62 -2.13 0.79
N LEU A 5 11.07 -3.05 0.02
CA LEU A 5 9.64 -3.11 -0.25
C LEU A 5 9.07 -4.25 0.59
N VAL A 6 8.19 -3.92 1.53
CA VAL A 6 7.51 -4.91 2.38
C VAL A 6 6.06 -4.95 1.98
N ILE A 7 5.59 -6.13 1.59
CA ILE A 7 4.20 -6.34 1.20
C ILE A 7 3.59 -7.36 2.14
N PHE A 8 2.57 -6.94 2.88
CA PHE A 8 1.68 -7.80 3.64
C PHE A 8 0.48 -8.15 2.76
N THR A 9 -0.03 -9.36 2.90
CA THR A 9 -1.22 -9.85 2.19
C THR A 9 -2.17 -10.47 3.20
N GLY A 10 -3.41 -9.98 3.23
CA GLY A 10 -4.46 -10.47 4.12
C GLY A 10 -4.64 -9.66 5.40
N GLY A 11 -5.73 -9.94 6.11
CA GLY A 11 -6.10 -9.26 7.35
C GLY A 11 -6.58 -7.82 7.16
N THR A 12 -6.98 -7.41 5.95
CA THR A 12 -7.47 -6.07 5.61
C THR A 12 -8.99 -5.98 5.43
N GLY A 13 -9.73 -7.07 5.69
CA GLY A 13 -11.19 -7.09 5.65
C GLY A 13 -11.83 -6.52 6.92
N LEU A 14 -13.10 -6.83 7.16
CA LEU A 14 -13.88 -6.38 8.34
C LEU A 14 -14.14 -7.51 9.35
N SER A 15 -13.50 -8.67 9.20
CA SER A 15 -13.62 -9.75 10.18
C SER A 15 -12.93 -9.36 11.50
N PRO A 16 -13.37 -9.86 12.67
CA PRO A 16 -12.68 -9.61 13.93
C PRO A 16 -11.19 -10.02 13.95
N ARG A 17 -10.78 -10.93 13.06
CA ARG A 17 -9.38 -11.35 12.91
C ARG A 17 -8.57 -10.47 11.96
N ASP A 18 -9.23 -9.62 11.19
CA ASP A 18 -8.57 -8.73 10.22
C ASP A 18 -8.00 -7.55 11.01
N VAL A 19 -6.72 -7.60 11.34
CA VAL A 19 -6.05 -6.60 12.20
C VAL A 19 -4.79 -6.02 11.59
N THR A 20 -4.49 -6.36 10.33
CA THR A 20 -3.29 -5.86 9.63
C THR A 20 -3.24 -4.32 9.60
N PRO A 21 -4.34 -3.60 9.31
CA PRO A 21 -4.34 -2.13 9.31
C PRO A 21 -4.02 -1.57 10.70
N GLU A 22 -4.61 -2.10 11.76
CA GLU A 22 -4.37 -1.71 13.15
C GLU A 22 -2.95 -1.99 13.59
N ALA A 23 -2.38 -3.12 13.17
CA ALA A 23 -1.02 -3.51 13.52
C ALA A 23 0.03 -2.63 12.84
N LEU A 24 -0.20 -2.23 11.59
CA LEU A 24 0.76 -1.46 10.81
C LEU A 24 0.64 0.05 10.98
N SER A 25 -0.59 0.59 11.05
CA SER A 25 -0.83 2.04 11.11
C SER A 25 0.00 2.79 12.16
N PRO A 26 0.16 2.33 13.42
CA PRO A 26 0.96 3.03 14.42
C PRO A 26 2.47 2.90 14.21
N LEU A 27 2.92 1.97 13.36
CA LEU A 27 4.34 1.78 13.03
C LEU A 27 4.77 2.66 11.86
N LEU A 28 3.85 3.09 11.00
CA LEU A 28 4.19 3.89 9.83
C LEU A 28 4.59 5.30 10.24
N GLU A 29 5.79 5.72 9.83
CA GLU A 29 6.31 7.08 10.04
C GLU A 29 5.58 8.09 9.15
N SER A 30 5.19 7.68 7.94
CA SER A 30 4.38 8.49 7.03
C SER A 30 3.36 7.63 6.30
N ARG A 31 2.07 7.92 6.49
CA ARG A 31 0.98 7.29 5.73
C ARG A 31 0.94 7.89 4.32
N ILE A 32 0.62 7.05 3.32
CA ILE A 32 0.42 7.49 1.93
C ILE A 32 -1.00 7.11 1.49
N PRO A 33 -2.04 7.87 1.91
CA PRO A 33 -3.43 7.56 1.58
C PRO A 33 -3.72 7.47 0.09
N GLY A 34 -3.00 8.23 -0.74
CA GLY A 34 -3.16 8.20 -2.20
C GLY A 34 -2.89 6.82 -2.83
N ILE A 35 -2.00 6.02 -2.27
CA ILE A 35 -1.79 4.62 -2.70
C ILE A 35 -3.02 3.77 -2.35
N GLU A 36 -3.55 3.95 -1.14
CA GLU A 36 -4.71 3.23 -0.65
C GLU A 36 -5.97 3.55 -1.49
N GLU A 37 -6.15 4.82 -1.84
CA GLU A 37 -7.21 5.32 -2.71
C GLU A 37 -7.08 4.76 -4.13
N ALA A 38 -5.88 4.80 -4.73
CA ALA A 38 -5.63 4.27 -6.07
C ALA A 38 -5.98 2.77 -6.15
N ILE A 39 -5.57 1.98 -5.16
CA ILE A 39 -5.89 0.56 -5.06
C ILE A 39 -7.41 0.33 -4.99
N ARG A 40 -8.11 1.02 -4.08
CA ARG A 40 -9.56 0.86 -3.93
C ARG A 40 -10.31 1.30 -5.19
N ASN A 41 -9.95 2.45 -5.77
CA ASN A 41 -10.58 2.98 -6.98
C ASN A 41 -10.40 2.02 -8.16
N TYR A 42 -9.19 1.50 -8.38
CA TYR A 42 -8.94 0.54 -9.45
C TYR A 42 -9.69 -0.78 -9.23
N GLY A 43 -9.73 -1.28 -7.98
CA GLY A 43 -10.51 -2.46 -7.61
C GLY A 43 -12.01 -2.26 -7.86
N GLN A 44 -12.54 -1.08 -7.55
CA GLN A 44 -13.96 -0.76 -7.72
C GLN A 44 -14.44 -0.76 -9.17
N GLN A 45 -13.55 -0.56 -10.13
CA GLN A 45 -13.88 -0.71 -11.55
C GLN A 45 -14.29 -2.14 -11.92
N ARG A 46 -13.99 -3.13 -11.07
CA ARG A 46 -14.26 -4.57 -11.28
C ARG A 46 -15.16 -5.15 -10.20
N LEU A 47 -14.91 -4.78 -8.95
CA LEU A 47 -15.61 -5.27 -7.77
C LEU A 47 -16.16 -4.06 -6.99
N PRO A 48 -17.46 -3.75 -7.09
CA PRO A 48 -18.04 -2.54 -6.47
C PRO A 48 -17.72 -2.38 -4.98
N TYR A 49 -17.58 -3.51 -4.26
CA TYR A 49 -17.29 -3.58 -2.84
C TYR A 49 -15.80 -3.47 -2.47
N ALA A 50 -14.90 -3.22 -3.42
CA ALA A 50 -13.46 -3.09 -3.15
C ALA A 50 -13.13 -1.93 -2.17
N MET A 51 -14.02 -0.92 -2.05
CA MET A 51 -13.86 0.15 -1.06
C MET A 51 -13.92 -0.31 0.40
N LEU A 52 -14.44 -1.52 0.67
CA LEU A 52 -14.47 -2.09 2.02
C LEU A 52 -13.09 -2.59 2.48
N SER A 53 -12.10 -2.72 1.57
CA SER A 53 -10.74 -3.07 1.97
C SER A 53 -10.12 -1.95 2.79
N ARG A 54 -9.59 -2.31 3.96
CA ARG A 54 -8.84 -1.42 4.85
C ARG A 54 -7.34 -1.42 4.54
N THR A 55 -6.98 -1.57 3.27
CA THR A 55 -5.59 -1.46 2.78
C THR A 55 -4.91 -0.22 3.35
N VAL A 56 -3.69 -0.41 3.85
CA VAL A 56 -2.84 0.66 4.38
C VAL A 56 -1.51 0.69 3.63
N ALA A 57 -1.01 1.90 3.38
CA ALA A 57 0.28 2.11 2.75
C ALA A 57 1.04 3.25 3.44
N GLY A 58 2.36 3.12 3.51
CA GLY A 58 3.21 4.15 4.10
C GLY A 58 4.68 3.77 4.16
N THR A 59 5.47 4.61 4.80
CA THR A 59 6.90 4.39 4.99
C THR A 59 7.21 4.04 6.44
N LEU A 60 8.22 3.19 6.61
CA LEU A 60 8.86 2.89 7.90
C LEU A 60 10.37 2.88 7.67
N GLY A 61 11.08 3.88 8.17
CA GLY A 61 12.48 4.12 7.86
C GLY A 61 12.73 4.27 6.36
N LYS A 62 13.53 3.38 5.79
CA LYS A 62 13.86 3.37 4.35
C LYS A 62 13.01 2.40 3.53
N SER A 63 11.89 1.96 4.10
CA SER A 63 11.03 0.94 3.52
C SER A 63 9.69 1.51 3.09
N LEU A 64 9.21 1.07 1.93
CA LEU A 64 7.79 1.18 1.57
C LEU A 64 7.07 -0.05 2.12
N VAL A 65 5.98 0.17 2.85
CA VAL A 65 5.12 -0.87 3.40
C VAL A 65 3.75 -0.79 2.73
N LEU A 66 3.28 -1.91 2.18
CA LEU A 66 1.95 -2.06 1.58
C LEU A 66 1.21 -3.21 2.27
N ALA A 67 -0.05 -3.00 2.65
CA ALA A 67 -0.93 -4.05 3.15
C ALA A 67 -2.10 -4.31 2.19
N LEU A 68 -1.99 -5.38 1.42
CA LEU A 68 -2.89 -5.72 0.33
C LEU A 68 -3.94 -6.75 0.75
N PRO A 69 -5.05 -6.89 0.00
CA PRO A 69 -6.02 -7.95 0.21
C PRO A 69 -5.39 -9.35 0.19
N GLY A 70 -5.95 -10.28 0.96
CA GLY A 70 -5.44 -11.66 1.05
C GLY A 70 -5.85 -12.58 -0.10
N SER A 71 -6.86 -12.20 -0.89
CA SER A 71 -7.25 -12.97 -2.06
C SER A 71 -6.25 -12.75 -3.19
N THR A 72 -5.94 -13.81 -3.96
CA THR A 72 -4.99 -13.73 -5.08
C THR A 72 -5.38 -12.63 -6.08
N ASN A 73 -6.67 -12.51 -6.41
CA ASN A 73 -7.16 -11.46 -7.30
C ASN A 73 -7.01 -10.07 -6.69
N GLY A 74 -7.38 -9.88 -5.42
CA GLY A 74 -7.27 -8.58 -4.77
C GLY A 74 -5.81 -8.12 -4.65
N ALA A 75 -4.89 -9.03 -4.32
CA ALA A 75 -3.46 -8.72 -4.30
C ALA A 75 -2.94 -8.34 -5.69
N ARG A 76 -3.25 -9.14 -6.72
CA ARG A 76 -2.84 -8.87 -8.11
C ARG A 76 -3.36 -7.51 -8.61
N GLU A 77 -4.65 -7.24 -8.43
CA GLU A 77 -5.27 -5.99 -8.87
C GLU A 77 -4.72 -4.79 -8.12
N SER A 78 -4.38 -4.94 -6.84
CA SER A 78 -3.73 -3.89 -6.06
C SER A 78 -2.33 -3.59 -6.61
N MET A 79 -1.58 -4.60 -7.05
CA MET A 79 -0.29 -4.42 -7.71
C MET A 79 -0.46 -3.73 -9.06
N ASP A 80 -1.41 -4.17 -9.88
CA ASP A 80 -1.74 -3.54 -11.18
C ASP A 80 -2.09 -2.05 -11.03
N ALA A 81 -2.74 -1.67 -9.92
CA ALA A 81 -3.15 -0.30 -9.66
C ALA A 81 -1.98 0.67 -9.41
N VAL A 82 -0.85 0.17 -8.88
CA VAL A 82 0.20 1.06 -8.35
C VAL A 82 1.59 0.80 -8.96
N PHE A 83 1.84 -0.38 -9.51
CA PHE A 83 3.11 -0.69 -10.16
C PHE A 83 3.11 -0.28 -11.64
N PRO A 84 4.28 0.13 -12.18
CA PRO A 84 5.57 0.31 -11.49
C PRO A 84 5.70 1.67 -10.77
N HIS A 85 4.73 2.57 -10.92
CA HIS A 85 4.82 3.97 -10.50
C HIS A 85 5.15 4.18 -9.02
N VAL A 86 4.66 3.29 -8.14
CA VAL A 86 4.93 3.33 -6.70
C VAL A 86 6.42 3.24 -6.37
N LEU A 87 7.24 2.65 -7.25
CA LEU A 87 8.70 2.55 -7.08
C LEU A 87 9.39 3.92 -7.09
N HIS A 88 8.72 4.99 -7.54
CA HIS A 88 9.24 6.35 -7.46
C HIS A 88 9.52 6.77 -6.01
N VAL A 89 8.81 6.21 -5.01
CA VAL A 89 9.05 6.50 -3.58
C VAL A 89 10.51 6.25 -3.17
N PHE A 90 11.19 5.28 -3.78
CA PHE A 90 12.58 4.97 -3.46
C PHE A 90 13.56 6.03 -3.97
N HIS A 91 13.17 6.86 -4.93
CA HIS A 91 13.95 8.03 -5.34
C HIS A 91 13.82 9.13 -4.28
N ILE A 92 12.61 9.35 -3.78
CA ILE A 92 12.31 10.31 -2.71
C ILE A 92 13.04 9.93 -1.41
N LEU A 93 12.94 8.68 -0.98
CA LEU A 93 13.58 8.18 0.25
C LEU A 93 15.12 8.20 0.20
N LYS A 94 15.72 8.22 -0.99
CA LYS A 94 17.17 8.37 -1.16
C LYS A 94 17.67 9.78 -0.84
N GLY A 95 16.77 10.75 -0.57
CA GLY A 95 17.16 12.14 -0.39
C GLY A 95 17.70 12.77 -1.67
N LYS A 96 17.33 12.22 -2.84
CA LYS A 96 17.43 13.02 -4.07
C LYS A 96 16.39 14.12 -3.89
N ASN A 97 16.88 15.31 -3.51
CA ASN A 97 16.10 16.54 -3.54
C ASN A 97 15.29 16.56 -4.83
N HIS A 98 14.07 17.10 -4.74
CA HIS A 98 13.23 17.39 -5.89
C HIS A 98 13.94 18.37 -6.83
N ASP A 99 14.95 17.89 -7.54
CA ASP A 99 15.54 18.57 -8.68
C ASP A 99 14.84 18.00 -9.91
N THR A 100 14.10 18.89 -10.57
CA THR A 100 13.56 18.78 -11.93
C THR A 100 12.44 17.76 -12.18
N LEU A 101 11.21 18.27 -12.19
CA LEU A 101 10.36 18.15 -13.38
C LEU A 101 10.77 19.23 -14.39
#